data_AF-A0A0P0Y252-F1
#
_entry.id   AF-A0A0P0Y252-F1
#
_cell.length_a   1.000
_cell.length_b   1.000
_cell.length_c   1.000
_cell.angle_alpha   90.00
_cell.angle_beta   90.00
_cell.angle_gamma   90.00
#
_symmetry.space_group_name_H-M   'P 1'
#
loop_
_entity.id
_entity.type
_entity.pdbx_description
1 polymer ?
#
loop_
_entity_poly.entity_id
_entity_poly.type
_entity_poly.pdbx_seq_one_letter_code
_entity_poly.pdbx_strand_id
1 'polypeptide(L)'
;MVPTEGMAFPTYDDAYNFYQRYACHAGFDIKKSRMHKAFREVCCTREGKHVSKVNNGDRQWRRPSKKMGCKAYVKLRHNYDGGALSSVVYDVVEL
;
A
#
# COMPACT_ATOMS: atom_id res chain seq x y z
N MET A 1 12.09 -0.15 -13.01
CA MET A 1 11.42 -1.30 -12.37
C MET A 1 10.01 -0.86 -12.05
N VAL A 2 8.99 -1.40 -12.71
CA VAL A 2 7.59 -1.03 -12.50
C VAL A 2 6.84 -2.27 -12.01
N PRO A 3 6.06 -2.22 -10.92
CA PRO A 3 5.25 -3.35 -10.49
C PRO A 3 4.19 -3.66 -11.54
N THR A 4 4.00 -4.93 -11.86
CA THR A 4 2.97 -5.39 -12.78
C THR A 4 2.14 -6.48 -12.13
N GLU A 5 0.88 -6.56 -12.52
CA GLU A 5 0.01 -7.67 -12.14
C GLU A 5 0.63 -9.00 -12.58
N GLY A 6 0.46 -10.03 -11.75
CA GLY A 6 1.03 -11.36 -11.97
C GLY A 6 2.46 -11.56 -11.48
N MET A 7 3.20 -10.53 -11.04
CA MET A 7 4.51 -10.76 -10.43
C MET A 7 4.37 -11.55 -9.12
N ALA A 8 5.11 -12.64 -9.02
CA ALA A 8 5.15 -13.51 -7.85
C ALA A 8 6.42 -13.26 -7.03
N PHE A 9 6.29 -13.31 -5.71
CA PHE A 9 7.38 -13.19 -4.75
C PHE A 9 7.31 -14.35 -3.75
N PRO A 10 8.46 -14.79 -3.19
CA PRO A 10 8.46 -15.83 -2.15
C PRO A 10 7.72 -15.37 -0.89
N THR A 11 7.91 -14.11 -0.50
CA THR A 11 7.31 -13.56 0.71
C THR A 11 6.64 -12.21 0.47
N TYR A 12 5.73 -11.85 1.39
CA TYR A 12 5.14 -10.51 1.42
C TYR A 12 6.19 -9.41 1.57
N ASP A 13 7.25 -9.63 2.35
CA ASP A 13 8.27 -8.62 2.60
C ASP A 13 9.12 -8.35 1.36
N ASP A 14 9.41 -9.37 0.54
CA ASP A 14 10.07 -9.20 -0.75
C ASP A 14 9.23 -8.34 -1.70
N ALA A 15 7.93 -8.65 -1.81
CA ALA A 15 7.01 -7.87 -2.63
C ALA A 15 6.89 -6.42 -2.11
N TYR A 16 6.72 -6.26 -0.79
CA TYR A 16 6.66 -4.95 -0.15
C TYR A 16 7.91 -4.12 -0.41
N ASN A 17 9.11 -4.72 -0.31
CA ASN A 17 10.37 -4.05 -0.59
C ASN A 17 10.50 -3.66 -2.07
N PHE A 18 10.07 -4.53 -2.99
CA PHE A 18 10.01 -4.21 -4.41
C PHE A 18 9.12 -2.99 -4.69
N TYR A 19 7.90 -2.98 -4.14
CA TYR A 19 7.00 -1.83 -4.28
C TYR A 19 7.54 -0.59 -3.58
N GLN A 20 8.22 -0.73 -2.44
CA GLN A 20 8.87 0.39 -1.73
C GLN A 20 9.93 1.06 -2.58
N ARG A 21 10.78 0.28 -3.25
CA ARG A 21 11.81 0.81 -4.15
C ARG A 21 11.19 1.56 -5.32
N TYR A 22 10.12 1.01 -5.91
CA TYR A 22 9.36 1.70 -6.94
C TYR A 22 8.76 3.02 -6.42
N ALA A 23 8.10 2.98 -5.27
CA ALA A 23 7.47 4.14 -4.65
C ALA A 23 8.48 5.26 -4.35
N CYS A 24 9.64 4.89 -3.81
CA CYS A 24 10.75 5.81 -3.56
C CYS A 24 11.24 6.47 -4.86
N HIS A 25 11.34 5.70 -5.95
CA HIS A 25 11.72 6.23 -7.26
C HIS A 25 10.62 7.11 -7.88
N ALA A 26 9.35 6.76 -7.68
CA ALA A 26 8.19 7.53 -8.15
C ALA A 26 7.84 8.75 -7.26
N GLY A 27 8.52 8.93 -6.11
CA GLY A 27 8.37 10.10 -5.25
C GLY A 27 7.20 10.03 -4.25
N PHE A 28 6.73 8.83 -3.92
CA PHE A 28 5.71 8.61 -2.89
C PHE A 28 6.11 7.57 -1.86
N ASP A 29 5.57 7.70 -0.65
CA ASP A 29 5.82 6.74 0.42
C ASP A 29 4.63 5.78 0.51
N ILE A 30 4.89 4.52 0.85
CA ILE A 30 3.87 3.47 0.98
C ILE A 30 3.61 3.12 2.45
N LYS A 31 2.43 2.59 2.74
CA LYS A 31 2.02 2.05 4.04
C LYS A 31 1.31 0.73 3.86
N LYS A 32 1.34 -0.09 4.91
CA LYS A 32 0.52 -1.30 5.01
C LYS A 32 -0.94 -0.86 5.21
N SER A 33 -1.84 -1.26 4.32
CA SER A 33 -3.24 -0.83 4.32
C SER A 33 -4.13 -1.81 5.06
N ARG A 34 -4.45 -2.94 4.43
CA ARG A 34 -5.27 -4.02 4.99
C ARG A 34 -4.48 -5.31 4.99
N MET A 35 -4.63 -6.07 6.06
CA MET A 35 -4.00 -7.37 6.20
C MET A 35 -5.10 -8.41 6.43
N HIS A 36 -5.31 -9.26 5.44
CA HIS A 36 -6.20 -10.42 5.53
C HIS A 36 -5.37 -11.71 5.47
N LYS A 37 -6.02 -12.84 5.81
CA LYS A 37 -5.37 -14.15 5.70
C LYS A 37 -5.03 -14.49 4.25
N ALA A 38 -5.92 -14.18 3.30
CA ALA A 38 -5.77 -14.53 1.89
C ALA A 38 -5.05 -13.46 1.04
N PHE A 39 -4.97 -12.21 1.51
CA PHE A 39 -4.33 -11.14 0.77
C PHE A 39 -3.85 -10.03 1.70
N ARG A 40 -2.90 -9.24 1.20
CA ARG A 40 -2.38 -8.05 1.86
C ARG A 40 -2.44 -6.88 0.89
N GLU A 41 -2.64 -5.69 1.43
CA GLU A 41 -2.77 -4.48 0.65
C GLU A 41 -1.73 -3.46 1.09
N VAL A 42 -1.14 -2.79 0.12
CA VAL A 42 -0.16 -1.74 0.32
C VAL A 42 -0.61 -0.55 -0.50
N CYS A 43 -0.63 0.63 0.11
CA CYS A 43 -1.10 1.84 -0.56
C CYS A 43 -0.19 3.02 -0.23
N CYS A 44 -0.35 4.10 -0.98
CA CYS A 44 0.36 5.33 -0.70
C CYS A 44 -0.02 5.92 0.67
N THR A 45 0.95 6.41 1.42
CA THR A 45 0.73 7.17 2.66
C THR A 45 -0.12 8.42 2.45
N ARG A 46 -0.05 8.99 1.24
CA ARG A 46 -0.80 10.17 0.79
C ARG A 46 -2.21 9.81 0.26
N GLU A 47 -2.61 8.55 0.37
CA GLU A 47 -3.96 8.08 0.05
C GLU A 47 -5.01 8.68 1.01
N GLY A 48 -6.21 8.89 0.47
CA GLY A 48 -7.40 9.29 1.19
C GLY A 48 -7.65 10.80 1.12
N LYS A 49 -8.84 11.21 1.55
CA LYS A 49 -9.21 12.61 1.66
C LYS A 49 -8.88 13.11 3.06
N HIS A 50 -8.43 14.36 3.15
CA HIS A 50 -8.38 15.04 4.44
C HIS A 50 -9.81 15.24 4.94
N VAL A 51 -10.16 14.58 6.03
CA VAL A 51 -11.43 14.82 6.74
C VAL A 51 -11.08 15.63 7.98
N SER A 52 -11.33 16.94 7.95
CA SER A 52 -11.31 17.75 9.16
C SER A 52 -12.52 17.37 10.02
N LYS A 53 -12.33 16.47 10.98
CA LYS A 53 -13.36 16.02 11.93
C LYS A 53 -13.51 16.94 13.15
N VAL A 54 -13.29 18.25 13.00
CA VAL A 54 -13.29 19.16 14.15
C VAL A 54 -14.15 20.38 13.84
N ASN A 55 -15.22 20.50 14.61
CA ASN A 55 -16.01 21.71 14.78
C ASN A 55 -15.06 22.87 15.17
N ASN A 56 -15.31 24.06 14.62
CA ASN A 56 -14.50 25.25 14.80
C ASN A 56 -14.26 25.54 16.29
N GLY A 57 -12.99 25.66 16.73
CA GLY A 57 -12.71 26.13 18.09
C GLY A 57 -11.25 26.05 18.54
N ASP A 58 -10.61 24.89 18.45
CA ASP A 58 -9.59 24.58 19.49
C ASP A 58 -8.29 23.89 19.03
N ARG A 59 -7.82 24.15 17.81
CA ARG A 59 -6.53 23.58 17.36
C ARG A 59 -5.60 24.63 16.76
N GLN A 60 -4.89 25.30 17.67
CA GLN A 60 -3.60 25.91 17.39
C GLN A 60 -2.64 24.83 16.83
N TRP A 61 -1.96 25.14 15.72
CA TRP A 61 -1.08 24.26 14.92
C TRP A 61 -1.77 23.28 13.94
N ARG A 62 -2.28 23.81 12.83
CA ARG A 62 -2.71 22.98 11.68
C ARG A 62 -1.48 22.39 10.97
N ARG A 63 -1.11 21.14 11.28
CA ARG A 63 -0.22 20.38 10.39
C ARG A 63 -0.94 20.16 9.06
N PRO A 64 -0.40 20.63 7.92
CA PRO A 64 -1.00 20.33 6.62
C PRO A 64 -1.01 18.81 6.44
N SER A 65 -2.18 18.26 6.11
CA SER A 65 -2.32 16.85 5.82
C SER A 65 -1.57 16.53 4.53
N LYS A 66 -0.69 15.52 4.57
CA LYS A 66 -0.01 14.99 3.38
C LYS A 66 -0.93 14.16 2.47
N LYS A 67 -2.20 13.96 2.85
CA LYS A 67 -3.18 13.19 2.06
C LYS A 67 -3.66 13.99 0.86
N MET A 68 -3.23 13.59 -0.33
CA MET A 68 -3.58 14.23 -1.60
C MET A 68 -4.54 13.38 -2.43
N GLY A 69 -5.04 12.27 -1.89
CA GLY A 69 -5.86 11.33 -2.64
C GLY A 69 -5.05 10.49 -3.64
N CYS A 70 -3.78 10.19 -3.32
CA CYS A 70 -2.96 9.32 -4.14
C CYS A 70 -3.63 7.94 -4.28
N LYS A 71 -3.72 7.44 -5.52
CA LYS A 71 -4.39 6.18 -5.86
C LYS A 71 -3.44 4.98 -5.92
N ALA A 72 -2.13 5.22 -5.77
CA ALA A 72 -1.13 4.16 -5.83
C ALA A 72 -1.41 3.10 -4.76
N TYR A 73 -1.69 1.88 -5.22
CA TYR A 73 -2.18 0.76 -4.43
C TYR A 73 -1.76 -0.55 -5.08
N VAL A 74 -1.36 -1.53 -4.27
CA VAL A 74 -1.14 -2.90 -4.71
C VAL A 74 -1.84 -3.89 -3.79
N LYS A 75 -2.46 -4.89 -4.41
CA LYS A 75 -3.06 -6.03 -3.73
C LYS A 75 -2.22 -7.27 -3.96
N LEU A 76 -1.76 -7.86 -2.88
CA LEU A 76 -0.93 -9.06 -2.85
C LEU A 76 -1.79 -10.25 -2.44
N ARG A 77 -2.05 -11.17 -3.35
CA ARG A 77 -2.76 -12.42 -3.05
C ARG A 77 -1.78 -13.47 -2.55
N HIS A 78 -2.12 -14.13 -1.47
CA HIS A 78 -1.38 -15.27 -0.96
C HIS A 78 -1.76 -16.53 -1.75
N ASN A 79 -0.77 -17.23 -2.29
CA ASN A 79 -0.92 -18.56 -2.84
C ASN A 79 -0.49 -19.57 -1.78
N TYR A 80 -1.38 -20.49 -1.46
CA TYR A 80 -1.10 -21.59 -0.54
C TYR A 80 -0.91 -22.86 -1.34
N ASP A 81 0.18 -23.58 -1.07
CA ASP A 81 0.41 -24.92 -1.60
C ASP A 81 0.53 -25.89 -0.43
N GLY A 82 -0.27 -26.96 -0.43
CA GLY A 82 -0.31 -27.93 0.68
C GLY A 82 -0.65 -27.34 2.08
N GLY A 83 -1.27 -26.15 2.15
CA GLY A 83 -1.58 -25.47 3.42
C GLY A 83 -0.49 -24.53 3.93
N ALA A 84 0.65 -24.45 3.27
CA ALA A 84 1.70 -23.46 3.54
C ALA A 84 1.65 -22.33 2.51
N LEU A 85 2.02 -21.10 2.92
CA LEU A 85 2.16 -19.98 1.99
C LEU A 85 3.35 -20.27 1.06
N SER A 86 3.09 -20.51 -0.22
CA SER A 86 4.13 -20.82 -1.21
C SER A 86 4.67 -19.56 -1.90
N SER A 87 3.79 -18.61 -2.18
CA SER A 87 4.15 -17.35 -2.85
C SER A 87 3.09 -16.29 -2.60
N VAL A 88 3.45 -15.04 -2.87
CA VAL A 88 2.51 -13.92 -2.96
C VAL A 88 2.55 -13.32 -4.35
N VAL A 89 1.40 -12.97 -4.91
CA VAL A 89 1.28 -12.46 -6.28
C VAL A 89 0.61 -11.10 -6.27
N TYR A 90 1.10 -10.16 -7.09
CA TYR A 90 0.34 -8.94 -7.35
C TYR A 90 -0.94 -9.28 -8.13
N ASP A 91 -2.06 -9.18 -7.45
CA ASP A 91 -3.41 -9.40 -7.98
C ASP A 91 -3.96 -8.12 -8.64
N VAL A 92 -3.66 -6.97 -8.05
CA VAL A 92 -4.07 -5.65 -8.54
C VAL A 92 -2.91 -4.68 -8.36
N VAL A 93 -2.60 -3.90 -9.38
CA VAL A 93 -1.56 -2.87 -9.32
C VAL A 93 -2.07 -1.56 -9.90
N GLU A 94 -2.27 -0.58 -9.03
CA GLU A 94 -2.61 0.81 -9.36
C GLU A 94 -1.38 1.69 -9.03
N LEU A 95 -0.95 2.52 -9.99
CA LEU A 95 0.23 3.37 -9.87
C LEU A 95 -0.12 4.85 -9.92
#